data_AF-A0A6A4AP82-F1
#
_entry.id   AF-A0A6A4AP82-F1
#
_cell.length_a   1.000
_cell.length_b   1.000
_cell.length_c   1.000
_cell.angle_alpha   90.00
_cell.angle_beta   90.00
_cell.angle_gamma   90.00
#
_symmetry.space_group_name_H-M   'P 1'
#
loop_
_entity.id
_entity.type
_entity.pdbx_description
1 polymer ?
#
loop_
_entity_poly.entity_id
_entity_poly.type
_entity_poly.pdbx_seq_one_letter_code
_entity_poly.pdbx_strand_id
1 'polypeptide(L)'
;MMKAFSTAFAAPALLVAATNGATMLRQEEQGSSSSCTLSGTYKSGTDISSCSSVTIGSLTVPAGVTLDLSKAKSGATITFTGTTTF
;
A
#
# COMPACT_ATOMS: atom_id res chain seq x y z
N MET A 1 -59.14 -40.21 -5.07
CA MET A 1 -59.22 -38.79 -4.65
C MET A 1 -58.03 -38.07 -5.28
N MET A 2 -58.32 -37.27 -6.32
CA MET A 2 -57.37 -36.62 -7.21
C MET A 2 -56.89 -35.31 -6.58
N LYS A 3 -55.59 -35.08 -6.47
CA LYS A 3 -55.05 -33.74 -6.19
C LYS A 3 -54.06 -33.40 -7.30
N ALA A 4 -54.52 -32.54 -8.20
CA ALA A 4 -53.82 -32.10 -9.38
C ALA A 4 -52.49 -31.43 -9.01
N PHE A 5 -51.42 -31.87 -9.66
CA PHE A 5 -50.12 -31.23 -9.67
C PHE A 5 -50.21 -30.02 -10.60
N SER A 6 -50.24 -28.81 -10.04
CA SER A 6 -50.18 -27.58 -10.82
C SER A 6 -48.72 -27.13 -10.97
N THR A 7 -48.17 -27.40 -12.15
CA THR A 7 -46.95 -26.80 -12.67
C THR A 7 -47.25 -25.40 -13.18
N ALA A 8 -46.61 -24.38 -12.62
CA ALA A 8 -46.55 -23.04 -13.21
C ALA A 8 -45.08 -22.68 -13.43
N PHE A 9 -44.66 -22.86 -14.68
CA PHE A 9 -43.39 -22.45 -15.23
C PHE A 9 -43.47 -20.93 -15.50
N ALA A 10 -42.67 -20.12 -14.82
CA ALA A 10 -42.60 -18.69 -15.09
C ALA A 10 -41.15 -18.22 -15.16
N ALA A 11 -40.71 -18.09 -16.41
CA ALA A 11 -39.62 -17.30 -17.00
C ALA A 11 -38.40 -16.91 -16.13
N PRO A 12 -37.18 -17.40 -16.46
CA PRO A 12 -35.95 -16.77 -15.98
C PRO A 12 -35.76 -15.42 -16.69
N ALA A 13 -35.78 -14.32 -15.94
CA ALA A 13 -35.34 -13.02 -16.43
C ALA A 13 -33.81 -13.02 -16.56
N LEU A 14 -33.30 -13.11 -17.79
CA LEU A 14 -31.88 -12.95 -18.09
C LEU A 14 -31.49 -11.47 -17.95
N LEU A 15 -30.93 -11.11 -16.80
CA LEU A 15 -30.22 -9.85 -16.61
C LEU A 15 -28.86 -9.94 -17.30
N VAL A 16 -28.77 -9.45 -18.54
CA VAL A 16 -27.49 -9.20 -19.22
C VAL A 16 -26.88 -7.94 -18.60
N ALA A 17 -25.98 -8.14 -17.62
CA ALA A 17 -25.10 -7.07 -17.17
C ALA A 17 -23.97 -6.91 -18.18
N ALA A 18 -24.19 -6.09 -19.21
CA ALA A 18 -23.11 -5.53 -20.00
C ALA A 18 -22.40 -4.48 -19.13
N THR A 19 -21.33 -4.89 -18.44
CA THR A 19 -20.35 -3.92 -17.94
C THR A 19 -19.06 -4.10 -18.72
N ASN A 20 -18.89 -3.09 -19.56
CA ASN A 20 -17.79 -2.77 -20.44
C ASN A 20 -16.42 -3.08 -19.84
N GLY A 21 -15.57 -3.65 -20.69
CA GLY A 21 -14.17 -3.29 -20.80
C GLY A 21 -13.32 -3.61 -19.57
N ALA A 22 -12.39 -4.54 -19.74
CA ALA A 22 -11.27 -4.75 -18.85
C ALA A 22 -10.63 -3.40 -18.46
N THR A 23 -11.04 -2.84 -17.32
CA THR A 23 -10.10 -2.13 -16.49
C THR A 23 -9.17 -3.23 -16.02
N MET A 24 -8.04 -3.35 -16.72
CA MET A 24 -6.81 -3.75 -16.08
C MET A 24 -6.77 -2.89 -14.82
N LEU A 25 -7.21 -3.45 -13.69
CA LEU A 25 -6.71 -3.01 -12.42
C LEU A 25 -5.22 -3.18 -12.64
N ARG A 26 -4.56 -2.05 -12.86
CA ARG A 26 -3.16 -1.95 -12.51
C ARG A 26 -3.23 -2.26 -11.04
N GLN A 27 -3.08 -3.54 -10.73
CA GLN A 27 -2.50 -3.99 -9.50
C GLN A 27 -1.15 -3.28 -9.56
N GLU A 28 -1.16 -2.00 -9.16
CA GLU A 28 -0.07 -1.46 -8.42
C GLU A 28 0.23 -2.59 -7.46
N GLU A 29 1.35 -3.21 -7.77
CA GLU A 29 1.99 -4.15 -6.92
C GLU A 29 2.16 -3.38 -5.60
N GLN A 30 1.11 -3.43 -4.79
CA GLN A 30 1.18 -3.56 -3.36
C GLN A 30 1.75 -4.96 -3.05
N GLY A 31 2.67 -5.46 -3.89
CA GLY A 31 3.79 -6.22 -3.39
C GLY A 31 4.33 -5.39 -2.25
N SER A 32 4.46 -6.05 -1.11
CA SER A 32 4.66 -5.51 0.22
C SER A 32 5.92 -4.62 0.31
N SER A 33 5.87 -3.48 -0.37
CA SER A 33 6.87 -2.44 -0.42
C SER A 33 6.74 -1.73 0.90
N SER A 34 7.45 -2.26 1.91
CA SER A 34 7.38 -1.68 3.24
C SER A 34 7.84 -0.22 3.14
N SER A 35 6.91 0.68 3.44
CA SER A 35 7.15 2.10 3.48
C SER A 35 7.44 2.47 4.93
N CYS A 36 8.50 3.25 5.13
CA CYS A 36 8.98 3.61 6.45
C CYS A 36 8.99 5.12 6.57
N THR A 37 8.61 5.62 7.74
CA THR A 37 8.64 7.06 8.03
C THR A 37 9.53 7.32 9.24
N LEU A 38 10.51 8.20 9.09
CA LEU A 38 11.36 8.69 10.17
C LEU A 38 10.93 10.12 10.53
N SER A 39 10.56 10.36 11.78
CA SER A 39 10.17 11.69 12.29
C SER A 39 10.54 11.86 13.77
N GLY A 40 10.50 13.10 14.25
CA GLY A 40 10.86 13.43 15.64
C GLY A 40 12.37 13.45 15.85
N THR A 41 12.88 12.77 16.87
CA THR A 41 14.33 12.68 17.12
C THR A 41 14.90 11.41 16.53
N TYR A 42 15.89 11.52 15.65
CA TYR A 42 16.56 10.38 15.05
C TYR A 42 17.26 9.54 16.10
N LYS A 43 17.10 8.22 15.99
CA LYS A 43 17.83 7.24 16.80
C LYS A 43 18.86 6.56 15.91
N SER A 44 20.12 6.61 16.31
CA SER A 44 21.16 5.88 15.61
C SER A 44 20.85 4.38 15.60
N GLY A 45 21.08 3.73 14.46
CA GLY A 45 20.83 2.31 14.29
C GLY A 45 19.38 1.94 13.95
N THR A 46 18.48 2.90 13.68
CA THR A 46 17.15 2.59 13.12
C THR A 46 17.29 1.72 11.87
N ASP A 47 16.61 0.58 11.87
CA ASP A 47 16.63 -0.33 10.73
C ASP A 47 15.65 0.13 9.66
N ILE A 48 16.16 0.34 8.45
CA ILE A 48 15.39 0.69 7.26
C ILE A 48 15.64 -0.30 6.11
N SER A 49 16.17 -1.49 6.43
CA SER A 49 16.68 -2.45 5.45
C SER A 49 15.60 -3.15 4.64
N SER A 50 14.40 -3.29 5.22
CA SER A 50 13.22 -3.81 4.54
C SER A 50 12.50 -2.75 3.70
N CYS A 51 12.78 -1.46 3.96
CA CYS A 51 12.02 -0.34 3.42
C CYS A 51 12.39 -0.09 1.95
N SER A 52 11.42 -0.26 1.05
CA SER A 52 11.59 0.15 -0.36
C SER A 52 11.34 1.64 -0.57
N SER A 53 10.68 2.29 0.40
CA SER A 53 10.47 3.74 0.41
C SER A 53 10.66 4.25 1.83
N VAL A 54 11.46 5.30 1.99
CA VAL A 54 11.73 5.94 3.29
C VAL A 54 11.36 7.41 3.20
N THR A 55 10.36 7.83 3.96
CA THR A 55 9.97 9.23 4.11
C THR A 55 10.64 9.80 5.35
N ILE A 56 11.48 10.81 5.16
CA ILE A 56 12.05 11.62 6.24
C ILE A 56 11.13 12.81 6.46
N GLY A 57 10.41 12.80 7.58
CA GLY A 57 9.55 13.92 8.01
C GLY A 57 10.34 15.05 8.68
N SER A 58 9.62 15.83 9.49
CA SER A 58 10.26 16.72 10.45
C SER A 58 11.09 15.89 11.43
N LEU A 59 12.42 15.95 11.28
CA LEU A 59 13.38 15.09 11.96
C LEU A 59 14.52 15.93 12.54
N THR A 60 14.90 15.67 13.79
CA THR A 60 16.08 16.25 14.46
C THR A 60 17.10 15.14 14.66
N VAL A 61 18.26 15.30 14.06
CA VAL A 61 19.42 14.44 14.25
C VAL A 61 20.22 15.01 15.44
N PRO A 62 20.51 14.22 16.48
CA PRO A 62 21.30 14.72 17.61
C PRO A 62 22.73 15.11 17.20
N ALA A 63 23.31 16.09 17.90
CA ALA A 63 24.70 16.50 17.65
C ALA A 63 25.67 15.32 17.77
N GLY A 64 26.60 15.22 16.82
CA GLY A 64 27.58 14.12 16.76
C GLY A 64 27.00 12.78 16.27
N VAL A 65 25.73 12.74 15.88
CA VAL A 65 25.10 11.57 15.25
C VAL A 65 24.92 11.83 13.77
N THR A 66 25.19 10.82 12.96
CA THR A 66 24.91 10.83 11.52
C THR A 66 23.54 10.23 11.26
N LEU A 67 22.71 10.89 10.46
CA LEU A 67 21.55 10.25 9.84
C LEU A 67 22.05 9.21 8.83
N ASP A 68 22.11 7.94 9.26
CA ASP A 68 22.65 6.86 8.46
C ASP A 68 21.54 6.22 7.61
N LEU A 69 21.60 6.46 6.30
CA LEU A 69 20.71 5.88 5.30
C LEU A 69 21.37 4.75 4.49
N SER A 70 22.61 4.35 4.84
CA SER A 70 23.37 3.33 4.11
C SER A 70 22.71 1.94 4.14
N LYS A 71 21.87 1.69 5.15
CA LYS A 71 21.12 0.45 5.31
C LYS A 71 19.81 0.40 4.54
N ALA A 72 19.44 1.46 3.82
CA ALA A 72 18.25 1.43 3.00
C ALA A 72 18.34 0.30 1.96
N LYS A 73 17.21 -0.31 1.62
CA LYS A 73 17.16 -1.34 0.57
C LYS A 73 17.73 -0.76 -0.73
N SER A 74 18.50 -1.57 -1.48
CA SER A 74 19.00 -1.14 -2.79
C SER A 74 17.84 -0.76 -3.72
N GLY A 75 17.95 0.41 -4.36
CA GLY A 75 16.89 0.99 -5.17
C GLY A 75 15.74 1.61 -4.37
N ALA A 76 15.85 1.73 -3.04
CA ALA A 76 14.85 2.41 -2.24
C ALA A 76 14.76 3.89 -2.59
N THR A 77 13.53 4.42 -2.53
CA THR A 77 13.30 5.86 -2.68
C THR A 77 13.38 6.54 -1.33
N ILE A 78 14.20 7.58 -1.21
CA ILE A 78 14.28 8.43 -0.02
C ILE A 78 13.61 9.77 -0.32
N THR A 79 12.62 10.14 0.48
CA THR A 79 11.86 11.39 0.31
C THR A 79 11.99 12.24 1.56
N PHE A 80 12.56 13.43 1.44
CA PHE A 80 12.54 14.42 2.54
C PHE A 80 11.28 15.27 2.46
N THR A 81 10.66 15.48 3.62
CA THR A 81 9.44 16.27 3.80
C THR A 81 9.60 17.10 5.08
N GLY A 82 9.16 18.36 5.05
CA GLY A 82 9.33 19.25 6.19
C GLY A 82 10.79 19.69 6.40
N THR A 83 11.24 19.76 7.65
CA THR A 83 12.57 20.27 8.04
C THR A 83 13.39 19.19 8.75
N THR A 84 14.61 18.96 8.28
CA THR A 84 15.60 18.13 8.97
C THR A 84 16.70 19.00 9.57
N THR A 85 16.94 18.86 10.87
CA THR A 85 17.97 19.60 11.62
C THR A 85 19.07 18.63 12.07
N PHE A 86 20.32 19.08 12.08
CA PHE A 86 21.52 18.32 12.47
C PHE A 86 22.25 18.98 13.64
#